data_AF-A3JJL0-F1
#
_entry.id   AF-A3JJL0-F1
#
_cell.length_a   1.000
_cell.length_b   1.000
_cell.length_c   1.000
_cell.angle_alpha   90.00
_cell.angle_beta   90.00
_cell.angle_gamma   90.00
#
_symmetry.space_group_name_H-M   'P 1'
#
loop_
_entity.id
_entity.type
_entity.pdbx_description
1 polymer ?
#
loop_
_entity_poly.entity_id
_entity_poly.type
_entity_poly.pdbx_seq_one_letter_code
_entity_poly.pdbx_strand_id
1 'polypeptide(L)'
;MPDSHIPEEVRDLLSSTRYGLSFPAPSFCQMRFKRNRIDLGGSYPYTRFGSIRDAVRAAIDDNKALREQFRRKPNGKPAVRTERRKGGTTGVVGVAGAPYLDSRRQIWSWRYQVSWRKNNRPCSKTFHLALDSTPDQMLHAFRSAIQFRAEYEALLSEFDPSKYKHWRIRRLYEPGQPLLPENFWPATY
;
A
#
# COMPACT_ATOMS: atom_id res chain seq x y z
N MET A 1 15.98 9.83 23.93
CA MET A 1 15.23 9.98 25.20
C MET A 1 15.12 8.59 25.78
N PRO A 2 15.66 8.34 26.98
CA PRO A 2 15.80 6.98 27.51
C PRO A 2 14.41 6.41 27.85
N ASP A 3 14.21 5.14 27.51
CA ASP A 3 13.03 4.31 27.78
C ASP A 3 12.92 3.96 29.28
N SER A 4 12.95 4.97 30.13
CA SER A 4 13.04 4.76 31.58
C SER A 4 11.64 4.55 32.16
N HIS A 5 11.36 3.29 32.52
CA HIS A 5 10.24 2.83 33.35
C HIS A 5 8.96 2.42 32.60
N ILE A 6 9.01 1.27 31.92
CA ILE A 6 7.78 0.51 31.63
C ILE A 6 7.34 -0.15 32.94
N PRO A 7 6.14 0.15 33.47
CA PRO A 7 5.65 -0.47 34.70
C PRO A 7 5.59 -1.99 34.54
N GLU A 8 5.96 -2.71 35.59
CA GLU A 8 6.04 -4.18 35.55
C GLU A 8 4.66 -4.81 35.27
N GLU A 9 3.61 -4.19 35.81
CA GLU A 9 2.19 -4.54 35.65
C GLU A 9 1.67 -4.54 34.21
N VAL A 10 2.38 -3.95 33.26
CA VAL A 10 1.96 -3.84 31.85
C VAL A 10 3.00 -4.38 30.88
N ARG A 11 4.08 -4.97 31.39
CA ARG A 11 5.17 -5.53 30.58
C ARG A 11 4.69 -6.71 29.74
N ASP A 12 3.73 -7.49 30.26
CA ASP A 12 3.03 -8.56 29.54
C ASP A 12 2.26 -8.03 28.32
N LEU A 13 1.49 -6.94 28.51
CA LEU A 13 0.67 -6.31 27.47
C LEU A 13 1.49 -5.73 26.32
N LEU A 14 2.74 -5.35 26.60
CA LEU A 14 3.66 -4.71 25.63
C LEU A 14 4.77 -5.63 25.14
N SER A 15 4.73 -6.92 25.51
CA SER A 15 5.75 -7.92 25.19
C SER A 15 5.93 -8.13 23.69
N SER A 16 4.83 -8.17 22.93
CA SER A 16 4.83 -8.45 21.50
C SER A 16 4.92 -7.19 20.64
N THR A 17 4.33 -6.08 21.08
CA THR A 17 4.29 -4.81 20.33
C THR A 17 4.09 -3.66 21.29
N ARG A 18 4.84 -2.57 21.10
CA ARG A 18 4.75 -1.39 21.97
C ARG A 18 3.65 -0.40 21.62
N TYR A 19 2.92 -0.61 20.52
CA TYR A 19 1.80 0.23 20.05
C TYR A 19 2.11 1.74 19.93
N GLY A 20 3.39 2.14 19.86
CA GLY A 20 3.77 3.56 19.87
C GLY A 20 3.60 4.23 21.24
N LEU A 21 3.56 3.44 22.32
CA LEU A 21 3.50 3.91 23.70
C LEU A 21 4.89 4.24 24.23
N SER A 22 4.92 5.26 25.09
CA SER A 22 6.09 5.72 25.82
C SER A 22 5.68 6.08 27.24
N PHE A 23 6.62 5.97 28.18
CA PHE A 23 6.39 6.19 29.61
C PHE A 23 7.29 7.33 30.09
N PRO A 24 6.94 8.58 29.77
CA PRO A 24 7.80 9.73 30.10
C PRO A 24 7.79 10.08 31.60
N ALA A 25 6.76 9.65 32.35
CA ALA A 25 6.64 9.89 33.78
C ALA A 25 5.90 8.74 34.49
N PRO A 26 6.07 8.57 35.81
CA PRO A 26 5.37 7.55 36.59
C PRO A 26 3.86 7.76 36.74
N SER A 27 3.33 8.91 36.34
CA SER A 27 1.92 9.29 36.54
C SER A 27 1.05 9.12 35.29
N PHE A 28 1.65 8.88 34.12
CA PHE A 28 0.91 8.73 32.87
C PHE A 28 1.70 7.98 31.80
N CYS A 29 0.99 7.43 30.82
CA CYS A 29 1.60 6.94 29.58
C CYS A 29 1.21 7.83 28.40
N GLN A 30 2.08 7.89 27.39
CA GLN A 30 1.86 8.67 26.16
C GLN A 30 1.83 7.76 24.95
N MET A 31 0.73 7.77 24.20
CA MET A 31 0.59 7.11 22.90
C MET A 31 0.91 8.12 21.80
N ARG A 32 1.80 7.75 20.87
CA ARG A 32 2.14 8.58 19.70
C ARG A 32 1.64 7.96 18.42
N PHE A 33 0.90 8.73 17.64
CA PHE A 33 0.40 8.33 16.32
C PHE A 33 0.60 9.48 15.32
N LYS A 34 1.78 9.52 14.70
CA LYS A 34 2.11 10.57 13.73
C LYS A 34 1.47 10.31 12.35
N ARG A 35 0.80 11.32 11.81
CA ARG A 35 0.23 11.36 10.45
C ARG A 35 0.31 12.78 9.89
N ASN A 36 0.84 12.94 8.67
CA ASN A 36 0.93 14.24 7.99
C ASN A 36 1.55 15.36 8.87
N ARG A 37 2.61 15.03 9.62
CA ARG A 37 3.28 15.91 10.61
C ARG A 37 2.44 16.31 11.83
N ILE A 38 1.22 15.79 11.97
CA ILE A 38 0.36 15.96 13.14
C ILE A 38 0.44 14.68 13.99
N ASP A 39 0.59 14.81 15.30
CA ASP A 39 0.49 13.69 16.24
C ASP A 39 -0.96 13.58 16.71
N LEU A 40 -1.65 12.50 16.32
CA LEU A 40 -3.01 12.19 16.75
C LEU A 40 -3.03 11.33 18.02
N GLY A 41 -1.86 11.17 18.63
CA GLY A 41 -1.70 10.52 19.93
C GLY A 41 -2.27 11.34 21.08
N GLY A 42 -2.10 10.82 22.29
CA GLY A 42 -2.63 11.43 23.51
C GLY A 42 -1.84 11.02 24.75
N SER A 43 -2.10 11.75 25.84
CA SER A 43 -1.65 11.43 27.18
C SER A 43 -2.75 10.72 27.97
N TYR A 44 -2.38 9.69 28.73
CA TYR A 44 -3.28 8.84 29.50
C TYR A 44 -2.83 8.83 30.95
N PRO A 45 -3.31 9.78 31.78
CA PRO A 45 -2.99 9.86 33.20
C PRO A 45 -3.63 8.72 33.99
N TYR A 46 -2.87 8.04 34.84
CA TYR A 46 -3.35 6.86 35.56
C TYR A 46 -4.51 7.17 36.50
N THR A 47 -4.53 8.37 37.09
CA THR A 47 -5.62 8.85 37.96
C THR A 47 -6.97 8.94 37.24
N ARG A 48 -6.98 9.22 35.94
CA ARG A 48 -8.23 9.32 35.16
C ARG A 48 -8.84 7.96 34.86
N PHE A 49 -8.02 6.93 34.72
CA PHE A 49 -8.43 5.58 34.34
C PHE A 49 -8.45 4.60 35.52
N GLY A 50 -8.14 5.07 36.74
CA GLY A 50 -8.17 4.28 37.98
C GLY A 50 -6.93 3.41 38.21
N SER A 51 -6.34 2.84 37.16
CA SER A 51 -5.13 2.01 37.25
C SER A 51 -4.15 2.24 36.09
N ILE A 52 -2.88 1.86 36.30
CA ILE A 52 -1.84 1.88 35.25
C ILE A 52 -2.25 0.96 34.09
N ARG A 53 -2.73 -0.24 34.43
CA ARG A 53 -3.12 -1.26 33.45
C ARG A 53 -4.31 -0.80 32.59
N ASP A 54 -5.30 -0.14 33.18
CA ASP A 54 -6.46 0.36 32.45
C ASP A 54 -6.11 1.56 31.56
N ALA A 55 -5.24 2.46 32.04
CA ALA A 55 -4.73 3.55 31.20
C ALA A 55 -3.96 3.03 29.97
N VAL A 56 -3.11 2.01 30.17
CA VAL A 56 -2.36 1.40 29.06
C VAL A 56 -3.30 0.65 28.12
N ARG A 57 -4.32 -0.06 28.64
CA ARG A 57 -5.32 -0.73 27.80
C ARG A 57 -6.09 0.29 26.95
N ALA A 58 -6.57 1.38 27.55
CA ALA A 58 -7.22 2.47 26.82
C ALA A 58 -6.32 3.04 25.71
N ALA A 59 -5.03 3.26 26.01
CA ALA A 59 -4.08 3.77 25.03
C ALA A 59 -3.80 2.78 23.88
N ILE A 60 -3.78 1.47 24.17
CA ILE A 60 -3.68 0.40 23.16
C ILE A 60 -4.93 0.39 22.29
N ASP A 61 -6.12 0.49 22.89
CA ASP A 61 -7.39 0.42 22.18
C ASP A 61 -7.61 1.65 21.30
N ASP A 62 -7.27 2.86 21.77
CA ASP A 62 -7.24 4.07 20.93
C ASP A 62 -6.23 3.95 19.79
N ASN A 63 -5.07 3.34 20.04
CA ASN A 63 -4.11 3.08 18.96
C ASN A 63 -4.67 2.09 17.93
N LYS A 64 -5.35 1.02 18.36
CA LYS A 64 -6.03 0.08 17.48
C LYS A 64 -7.17 0.75 16.72
N ALA A 65 -7.97 1.59 17.36
CA ALA A 65 -9.05 2.35 16.73
C ALA A 65 -8.52 3.31 15.67
N LEU A 66 -7.43 4.06 15.96
CA LEU A 66 -6.75 4.91 14.97
C LEU A 66 -6.14 4.09 13.84
N ARG A 67 -5.58 2.90 14.15
CA ARG A 67 -5.10 1.97 13.12
C ARG A 67 -6.24 1.44 12.27
N GLU A 68 -7.41 1.14 12.83
CA GLU A 68 -8.57 0.67 12.06
C GLU A 68 -9.16 1.80 11.22
N GLN A 69 -9.45 2.94 11.84
CA GLN A 69 -9.96 4.16 11.20
C GLN A 69 -9.07 4.59 10.02
N PHE A 70 -7.76 4.61 10.25
CA PHE A 70 -6.81 4.99 9.21
C PHE A 70 -6.24 3.83 8.45
N ARG A 71 -6.79 2.63 8.69
CA ARG A 71 -6.44 1.42 8.01
C ARG A 71 -4.92 1.32 7.99
N ARG A 72 -4.29 0.96 9.11
CA ARG A 72 -2.84 0.83 9.30
C ARG A 72 -2.49 -0.54 9.88
N LYS A 73 -1.50 -1.19 9.28
CA LYS A 73 -0.85 -2.38 9.79
C LYS A 73 -0.20 -2.12 11.16
N PRO A 74 0.11 -3.17 11.94
CA PRO A 74 0.80 -3.04 13.23
C PRO A 74 2.13 -2.29 13.19
N ASN A 75 2.79 -2.26 12.03
CA ASN A 75 4.03 -1.54 11.76
C ASN A 75 3.84 -0.07 11.31
N GLY A 76 2.63 0.49 11.43
CA GLY A 76 2.33 1.89 11.11
C GLY A 76 2.15 2.21 9.63
N LYS A 77 2.20 1.22 8.73
CA LYS A 77 1.95 1.40 7.29
C LYS A 77 0.44 1.34 6.98
N PRO A 78 -0.08 2.01 5.94
CA PRO A 78 -1.48 1.87 5.53
C PRO A 78 -1.93 0.42 5.21
N ALA A 79 -2.77 -0.12 6.08
CA ALA A 79 -3.85 -1.11 6.01
C ALA A 79 -4.91 -0.96 4.90
N VAL A 80 -4.58 -0.85 3.61
CA VAL A 80 -5.56 -0.76 2.50
C VAL A 80 -6.28 0.59 2.41
N ARG A 81 -6.24 1.23 1.24
CA ARG A 81 -7.06 2.43 0.96
C ARG A 81 -8.49 2.00 0.62
N THR A 82 -9.48 2.33 1.44
CA THR A 82 -10.92 2.21 1.09
C THR A 82 -11.41 3.34 0.20
N GLU A 83 -10.85 4.54 0.37
CA GLU A 83 -11.38 5.71 -0.33
C GLU A 83 -10.88 5.71 -1.77
N ARG A 84 -11.76 5.19 -2.64
CA ARG A 84 -11.75 5.43 -4.09
C ARG A 84 -11.65 6.93 -4.31
N ARG A 85 -10.47 7.43 -4.66
CA ARG A 85 -10.41 8.67 -5.45
C ARG A 85 -11.20 8.39 -6.73
N LYS A 86 -12.42 8.92 -6.83
CA LYS A 86 -13.12 9.09 -8.11
C LYS A 86 -12.15 9.88 -9.00
N GLY A 87 -11.74 9.31 -10.13
CA GLY A 87 -10.89 10.03 -11.10
C GLY A 87 -9.66 9.29 -11.63
N GLY A 88 -9.67 7.95 -11.68
CA GLY A 88 -8.78 7.22 -12.60
C GLY A 88 -9.53 6.95 -13.90
N THR A 89 -8.88 7.16 -15.05
CA THR A 89 -9.39 6.85 -16.40
C THR A 89 -9.83 5.40 -16.60
N THR A 90 -9.44 4.50 -15.69
CA THR A 90 -9.68 3.05 -15.76
C THR A 90 -10.67 2.54 -14.71
N GLY A 91 -11.12 3.38 -13.77
CA GLY A 91 -11.96 2.96 -12.64
C GLY A 91 -11.28 2.07 -11.59
N VAL A 92 -10.00 1.70 -11.75
CA VAL A 92 -9.25 0.83 -10.83
C VAL A 92 -8.23 1.63 -10.03
N VAL A 93 -8.29 1.56 -8.70
CA VAL A 93 -7.39 2.31 -7.83
C VAL A 93 -5.94 1.88 -8.04
N GLY A 94 -5.07 2.86 -8.25
CA GLY A 94 -3.64 2.62 -8.46
C GLY A 94 -3.28 2.21 -9.88
N VAL A 95 -4.26 2.12 -10.80
CA VAL A 95 -4.04 1.93 -12.24
C VAL A 95 -4.52 3.19 -12.97
N ALA A 96 -3.70 3.78 -13.83
CA ALA A 96 -4.07 4.94 -14.63
C ALA A 96 -3.79 4.67 -16.11
N GLY A 97 -4.75 4.98 -16.98
CA GLY A 97 -4.60 4.96 -18.43
C GLY A 97 -4.43 6.38 -18.98
N ALA A 98 -3.46 6.63 -19.85
CA ALA A 98 -3.29 7.95 -20.45
C ALA A 98 -2.47 7.88 -21.75
N PRO A 99 -2.63 8.85 -22.65
CA PRO A 99 -1.65 9.08 -23.69
C PRO A 99 -0.30 9.49 -23.07
N TYR A 100 0.79 9.12 -23.73
CA TYR A 100 2.14 9.39 -23.30
C TYR A 100 3.01 9.76 -24.50
N LEU A 101 3.62 10.94 -24.42
CA LEU A 101 4.63 11.42 -25.36
C LEU A 101 6.02 11.07 -24.81
N ASP A 102 6.76 10.26 -25.55
CA ASP A 102 8.21 10.16 -25.36
C ASP A 102 8.86 11.37 -26.02
N SER A 103 9.20 12.39 -25.22
CA SER A 103 9.77 13.64 -25.72
C SER A 103 11.15 13.47 -26.37
N ARG A 104 11.87 12.38 -26.11
CA ARG A 104 13.18 12.11 -26.73
C ARG A 104 13.03 11.59 -28.13
N ARG A 105 11.99 10.78 -28.37
CA ARG A 105 11.71 10.15 -29.67
C ARG A 105 10.63 10.88 -30.45
N GLN A 106 9.91 11.81 -29.82
CA GLN A 106 8.72 12.47 -30.38
C GLN A 106 7.64 11.46 -30.81
N ILE A 107 7.49 10.37 -30.05
CA ILE A 107 6.52 9.30 -30.33
C ILE A 107 5.40 9.34 -29.32
N TRP A 108 4.16 9.37 -29.81
CA TRP A 108 2.96 9.19 -29.01
C TRP A 108 2.64 7.71 -28.82
N SER A 109 2.25 7.36 -27.59
CA SER A 109 1.88 6.02 -27.19
C SER A 109 0.70 6.07 -26.22
N TRP A 110 -0.01 4.97 -26.05
CA TRP A 110 -0.91 4.79 -24.92
C TRP A 110 -0.19 4.04 -23.80
N ARG A 111 -0.51 4.35 -22.55
CA ARG A 111 0.04 3.60 -21.41
C ARG A 111 -1.01 3.27 -20.37
N TYR A 112 -0.87 2.10 -19.76
CA TYR A 112 -1.42 1.81 -18.45
C TYR A 112 -0.30 1.81 -17.42
N GLN A 113 -0.41 2.65 -16.40
CA GLN A 113 0.57 2.77 -15.32
C GLN A 113 -0.03 2.25 -14.02
N VAL A 114 0.65 1.28 -13.41
CA VAL A 114 0.30 0.73 -12.10
C VAL A 114 1.25 1.27 -11.06
N SER A 115 0.71 1.87 -10.01
CA SER A 115 1.44 2.38 -8.86
C SER A 115 1.41 1.38 -7.72
N TRP A 116 2.57 1.16 -7.07
CA TRP A 116 2.72 0.24 -5.94
C TRP A 116 3.84 0.71 -5.02
N ARG A 117 4.14 -0.05 -3.96
CA ARG A 117 5.25 0.26 -3.04
C ARG A 117 6.08 -0.99 -2.74
N LYS A 118 7.41 -0.86 -2.89
CA LYS A 118 8.40 -1.83 -2.42
C LYS A 118 9.21 -1.20 -1.29
N ASN A 119 9.29 -1.83 -0.11
CA ASN A 119 10.04 -1.30 1.03
C ASN A 119 9.70 0.17 1.36
N ASN A 120 8.41 0.51 1.29
CA ASN A 120 7.87 1.86 1.48
C ASN A 120 8.29 2.92 0.43
N ARG A 121 9.07 2.56 -0.58
CA ARG A 121 9.38 3.42 -1.72
C ARG A 121 8.28 3.33 -2.77
N PRO A 122 7.80 4.46 -3.32
CA PRO A 122 6.85 4.44 -4.43
C PRO A 122 7.52 3.83 -5.65
N CYS A 123 6.82 2.89 -6.29
CA CYS A 123 7.25 2.23 -7.51
C CYS A 123 6.11 2.28 -8.52
N SER A 124 6.46 2.20 -9.80
CA SER A 124 5.47 2.07 -10.87
C SER A 124 5.90 1.03 -11.89
N LYS A 125 4.92 0.37 -12.50
CA LYS A 125 5.10 -0.46 -13.69
C LYS A 125 4.24 0.13 -14.79
N THR A 126 4.83 0.34 -15.95
CA THR A 126 4.12 0.84 -17.12
C THR A 126 3.97 -0.28 -18.16
N PHE A 127 2.80 -0.33 -18.77
CA PHE A 127 2.43 -1.18 -19.90
C PHE A 127 2.21 -0.24 -21.09
N HIS A 128 3.26 -0.06 -21.90
CA HIS A 128 3.23 0.81 -23.08
C HIS A 128 2.65 0.07 -24.28
N LEU A 129 1.84 0.80 -25.03
CA LEU A 129 1.14 0.39 -26.24
C LEU A 129 1.42 1.43 -27.33
N ALA A 130 1.57 0.98 -28.57
CA ALA A 130 1.63 1.90 -29.70
C ALA A 130 0.26 2.55 -29.89
N LEU A 131 0.23 3.74 -30.51
CA LEU A 131 -1.01 4.50 -30.67
C LEU A 131 -2.05 3.77 -31.53
N ASP A 132 -1.57 2.95 -32.47
CA ASP A 132 -2.32 2.11 -33.41
C ASP A 132 -2.63 0.71 -32.86
N SER A 133 -2.46 0.49 -31.55
CA SER A 133 -2.74 -0.80 -30.93
C SER A 133 -4.21 -1.20 -31.10
N THR A 134 -4.47 -2.47 -31.38
CA THR A 134 -5.84 -2.99 -31.54
C THR A 134 -6.60 -2.99 -30.21
N PRO A 135 -7.95 -3.01 -30.24
CA PRO A 135 -8.75 -3.12 -29.02
C PRO A 135 -8.35 -4.32 -28.12
N ASP A 136 -7.99 -5.45 -28.73
CA ASP A 136 -7.53 -6.64 -27.99
C ASP A 136 -6.19 -6.42 -27.30
N GLN A 137 -5.25 -5.74 -27.95
CA GLN A 137 -3.97 -5.35 -27.36
C GLN A 137 -4.18 -4.36 -26.21
N MET A 138 -5.07 -3.37 -26.40
CA MET A 138 -5.46 -2.44 -25.35
C MET A 138 -6.08 -3.16 -24.14
N LEU A 139 -6.99 -4.11 -24.40
CA LEU A 139 -7.65 -4.91 -23.37
C LEU A 139 -6.66 -5.81 -22.64
N HIS A 140 -5.74 -6.45 -23.36
CA HIS A 140 -4.71 -7.31 -22.78
C HIS A 140 -3.78 -6.52 -21.85
N ALA A 141 -3.31 -5.33 -22.26
CA ALA A 141 -2.50 -4.48 -21.40
C ALA A 141 -3.29 -4.00 -20.18
N PHE A 142 -4.56 -3.63 -20.36
CA PHE A 142 -5.43 -3.23 -19.27
C PHE A 142 -5.63 -4.36 -18.25
N ARG A 143 -6.00 -5.57 -18.69
CA ARG A 143 -6.15 -6.74 -17.82
C ARG A 143 -4.85 -7.11 -17.11
N SER A 144 -3.71 -7.02 -17.79
CA SER A 144 -2.39 -7.23 -17.18
C SER A 144 -2.10 -6.21 -16.07
N ALA A 145 -2.49 -4.95 -16.27
CA ALA A 145 -2.34 -3.90 -15.27
C ALA A 145 -3.26 -4.11 -14.05
N ILE A 146 -4.50 -4.54 -14.27
CA ILE A 146 -5.44 -4.90 -13.19
C ILE A 146 -4.90 -6.09 -12.39
N GLN A 147 -4.45 -7.14 -13.08
CA GLN A 147 -3.91 -8.33 -12.42
C GLN A 147 -2.67 -8.01 -11.59
N PHE A 148 -1.76 -7.18 -12.13
CA PHE A 148 -0.62 -6.67 -11.36
C PHE A 148 -1.08 -6.02 -10.06
N ARG A 149 -2.10 -5.17 -10.16
CA ARG A 149 -2.61 -4.44 -9.01
C ARG A 149 -3.24 -5.39 -7.98
N ALA A 150 -4.10 -6.30 -8.44
CA ALA A 150 -4.78 -7.26 -7.59
C ALA A 150 -3.78 -8.16 -6.84
N GLU A 151 -2.75 -8.65 -7.55
CA GLU A 151 -1.74 -9.51 -6.95
C GLU A 151 -0.81 -8.76 -5.99
N TYR A 152 -0.43 -7.52 -6.33
CA TYR A 152 0.27 -6.65 -5.39
C TYR A 152 -0.54 -6.43 -4.11
N GLU A 153 -1.85 -6.23 -4.22
CA GLU A 153 -2.73 -6.05 -3.08
C GLU A 153 -2.87 -7.32 -2.23
N ALA A 154 -2.87 -8.50 -2.86
CA ALA A 154 -2.91 -9.79 -2.16
C ALA A 154 -1.60 -10.11 -1.42
N LEU A 155 -0.44 -9.90 -2.06
CA LEU A 155 0.87 -10.33 -1.55
C LEU A 155 1.65 -9.24 -0.80
N LEU A 156 1.37 -7.96 -1.09
CA LEU A 156 1.96 -6.79 -0.45
C LEU A 156 3.50 -6.80 -0.41
N SER A 157 4.10 -7.20 0.72
CA SER A 157 5.56 -7.25 0.90
C SER A 157 6.22 -8.39 0.14
N GLU A 158 5.48 -9.46 -0.12
CA GLU A 158 5.96 -10.67 -0.82
C GLU A 158 5.75 -10.58 -2.33
N PHE A 159 5.15 -9.49 -2.81
CA PHE A 159 4.89 -9.29 -4.23
C PHE A 159 6.19 -9.19 -5.04
N ASP A 160 6.37 -10.11 -5.98
CA ASP A 160 7.42 -10.06 -6.99
C ASP A 160 6.88 -9.57 -8.35
N PRO A 161 7.29 -8.39 -8.83
CA PRO A 161 6.87 -7.87 -10.12
C PRO A 161 7.55 -8.56 -11.32
N SER A 162 8.56 -9.42 -11.10
CA SER A 162 9.44 -9.92 -12.16
C SER A 162 8.70 -10.66 -13.26
N LYS A 163 7.64 -11.41 -12.93
CA LYS A 163 6.83 -12.12 -13.93
C LYS A 163 6.11 -11.18 -14.92
N TYR A 164 5.82 -9.95 -14.52
CA TYR A 164 5.21 -8.93 -15.39
C TYR A 164 6.18 -8.34 -16.41
N LYS A 165 7.43 -8.82 -16.49
CA LYS A 165 8.29 -8.61 -17.65
C LYS A 165 7.77 -9.35 -18.89
N HIS A 166 7.13 -10.50 -18.70
CA HIS A 166 6.64 -11.37 -19.78
C HIS A 166 5.20 -11.08 -20.20
N TRP A 167 4.63 -9.94 -19.78
CA TRP A 167 3.24 -9.58 -20.13
C TRP A 167 3.02 -9.52 -21.64
N ARG A 168 4.03 -9.12 -22.43
CA ARG A 168 3.96 -9.12 -23.89
C ARG A 168 3.99 -10.50 -24.55
N ILE A 169 4.15 -11.56 -23.78
CA ILE A 169 4.25 -12.92 -24.31
C ILE A 169 3.14 -13.81 -23.72
N ARG A 170 2.66 -13.50 -22.50
CA ARG A 170 1.73 -14.35 -21.75
C ARG A 170 0.53 -13.58 -21.23
N ARG A 171 -0.62 -14.24 -21.17
CA ARG A 171 -1.80 -13.75 -20.47
C ARG A 171 -1.67 -14.02 -18.96
N LEU A 172 -1.00 -13.10 -18.27
CA LEU A 172 -0.72 -13.23 -16.82
C LEU A 172 -1.98 -13.23 -15.92
N TYR A 173 -3.12 -12.86 -16.48
CA TYR A 173 -4.43 -12.81 -15.82
C TYR A 173 -5.28 -14.08 -16.05
N GLU A 174 -4.79 -15.06 -16.82
CA GLU A 174 -5.47 -16.34 -17.04
C GLU A 174 -4.76 -17.47 -16.28
N PRO A 175 -5.51 -18.47 -15.77
CA PRO A 175 -4.93 -19.70 -15.22
C PRO A 175 -3.98 -20.35 -16.22
N GLY A 176 -2.83 -20.84 -15.74
CA GLY A 176 -1.80 -21.46 -16.59
C GLY A 176 -0.97 -20.48 -17.43
N GLN A 177 -1.31 -19.18 -17.43
CA GLN A 177 -0.56 -18.13 -18.12
C GLN A 177 -0.19 -18.48 -19.57
N PRO A 178 -1.20 -18.74 -20.42
CA PRO A 178 -0.98 -19.16 -21.80
C PRO A 178 -0.24 -18.10 -22.59
N LEU A 179 0.44 -18.55 -23.65
CA LEU A 179 1.08 -17.66 -24.61
C LEU A 179 0.04 -16.82 -25.34
N LEU A 180 0.42 -15.62 -25.74
CA LEU A 180 -0.37 -14.83 -26.67
C LEU A 180 -0.38 -15.50 -28.05
N PRO A 181 -1.44 -15.29 -28.85
CA PRO A 181 -1.48 -15.75 -30.23
C PRO A 181 -0.26 -15.30 -31.03
N GLU A 182 0.13 -16.09 -32.02
CA GLU A 182 1.12 -15.66 -33.01
C GLU A 182 0.66 -14.36 -33.67
N ASN A 183 1.58 -13.41 -33.86
CA ASN A 183 1.30 -12.06 -34.40
C ASN A 183 0.35 -11.21 -33.53
N PHE A 184 0.18 -11.52 -32.24
CA PHE A 184 -0.62 -10.67 -31.34
C PHE A 184 -0.09 -9.24 -31.26
N TRP A 185 1.23 -9.07 -31.35
CA TRP A 185 1.87 -7.76 -31.51
C TRP A 185 2.34 -7.60 -32.96
N PRO A 186 2.28 -6.39 -33.54
CA PRO A 186 2.90 -6.15 -34.83
C PRO A 186 4.40 -6.42 -34.75
N ALA A 187 4.98 -6.96 -35.82
CA ALA A 187 6.39 -7.36 -35.90
C ALA A 187 7.39 -6.19 -35.67
N THR A 188 6.89 -4.96 -35.68
CA THR A 188 7.66 -3.70 -35.58
C THR A 188 7.71 -3.14 -34.15
N TYR A 189 8.13 -3.95 -33.17
CA TYR A 189 8.30 -3.48 -31.78
C TYR A 189 9.66 -3.82 -31.16
#